data_AF-A0A947FUD9-F1
#
_entry.id   AF-A0A947FUD9-F1
#
_cell.length_a   1.000
_cell.length_b   1.000
_cell.length_c   1.000
_cell.angle_alpha   90.00
_cell.angle_beta   90.00
_cell.angle_gamma   90.00
#
_symmetry.space_group_name_H-M   'P 1'
#
loop_
_entity.id
_entity.type
_entity.pdbx_description
1 polymer ?
#
loop_
_entity_poly.entity_id
_entity_poly.type
_entity_poly.pdbx_seq_one_letter_code
_entity_poly.pdbx_strand_id
1 'polypeptide(L)'
;DELDAFVQCPQCGNPLTPFNTEAFMDALSTEVVAPMLETSELVASMPYVTRFYTTLSAPEMDLDPLFDFNPDLDDVSNAHGAERVFECDPSITINEAPSRVELEDGGVVRLPPGATTWPWNPDGDDAPPANAIVAQLSTSGPGMVVTDNSAAIDQALQQHNATVPNVDSMALTTAGGCSVSSAPTGLLTWLGLAFVGLILLHRRLGPFSG
;
A
#
# COMPACT_ATOMS: atom_id res chain seq x y z
N ASP A 1 -11.73 -32.85 -30.71
CA ASP A 1 -11.71 -33.38 -32.10
C ASP A 1 -12.41 -32.47 -33.11
N GLU A 2 -13.74 -32.31 -33.11
CA GLU A 2 -14.43 -31.45 -34.10
C GLU A 2 -14.22 -29.94 -33.83
N LEU A 3 -14.22 -29.53 -32.56
CA LEU A 3 -13.96 -28.15 -32.15
C LEU A 3 -12.51 -27.72 -32.41
N ASP A 4 -11.54 -28.61 -32.15
CA ASP A 4 -10.11 -28.35 -32.38
C ASP A 4 -9.79 -28.19 -33.87
N ALA A 5 -10.43 -29.03 -34.72
CA ALA A 5 -10.32 -28.92 -36.17
C ALA A 5 -10.91 -27.60 -36.69
N PHE A 6 -12.02 -27.12 -36.10
CA PHE A 6 -12.61 -25.82 -36.42
C PHE A 6 -11.73 -24.64 -35.98
N VAL A 7 -11.19 -24.67 -34.75
CA VAL A 7 -10.33 -23.59 -34.22
C VAL A 7 -9.04 -23.47 -35.04
N GLN A 8 -8.47 -24.59 -35.48
CA GLN A 8 -7.22 -24.59 -36.27
C GLN A 8 -7.41 -24.14 -37.71
N CYS A 9 -8.58 -24.37 -38.30
CA CYS A 9 -8.93 -23.83 -39.62
C CYS A 9 -10.45 -23.77 -39.81
N PRO A 10 -11.09 -22.63 -39.50
CA PRO A 10 -12.55 -22.45 -39.66
C PRO A 10 -13.03 -22.62 -41.11
N GLN A 11 -12.11 -22.57 -42.07
CA GLN A 11 -12.35 -22.66 -43.51
C GLN A 11 -12.17 -24.10 -44.06
N CYS A 12 -11.59 -25.03 -43.28
CA CYS A 12 -11.10 -26.32 -43.79
C CYS A 12 -12.08 -27.50 -43.61
N GLY A 13 -13.04 -27.41 -42.70
CA GLY A 13 -13.99 -28.49 -42.41
C GLY A 13 -15.40 -27.95 -42.32
N ASN A 14 -16.21 -28.24 -43.34
CA ASN A 14 -17.57 -27.74 -43.55
C ASN A 14 -17.71 -26.22 -43.38
N PRO A 15 -17.81 -25.43 -44.47
CA PRO A 15 -18.22 -24.05 -44.31
C PRO A 15 -19.54 -24.11 -43.54
N LEU A 16 -19.62 -23.47 -42.36
CA LEU A 16 -20.86 -23.25 -41.64
C LEU A 16 -21.78 -22.54 -42.63
N THR A 17 -22.51 -23.31 -43.43
CA THR A 17 -23.27 -22.80 -44.56
C THR A 17 -24.62 -23.50 -44.53
N PRO A 18 -25.67 -22.74 -44.23
CA PRO A 18 -25.66 -21.29 -43.97
C PRO A 18 -25.18 -20.94 -42.54
N PHE A 19 -24.11 -20.15 -42.39
CA PHE A 19 -23.75 -19.49 -41.13
C PHE A 19 -24.76 -18.38 -40.93
N ASN A 20 -25.63 -18.56 -39.94
CA ASN A 20 -26.64 -17.56 -39.62
C ASN A 20 -26.01 -16.51 -38.70
N THR A 21 -25.47 -15.45 -39.30
CA THR A 21 -24.86 -14.33 -38.58
C THR A 21 -25.82 -13.71 -37.57
N GLU A 22 -27.12 -13.63 -37.89
CA GLU A 22 -28.13 -13.06 -36.99
C GLU A 22 -28.28 -13.94 -35.74
N ALA A 23 -28.46 -15.25 -35.92
CA ALA A 23 -28.57 -16.20 -34.81
C ALA A 23 -27.28 -16.25 -33.96
N PHE A 24 -26.10 -16.15 -34.59
CA PHE A 24 -24.83 -16.09 -33.86
C PHE A 24 -24.69 -14.81 -33.04
N MET A 25 -25.03 -13.66 -33.61
CA MET A 25 -24.95 -12.38 -32.89
C MET A 25 -25.96 -12.32 -31.74
N ASP A 26 -27.15 -12.89 -31.92
CA ASP A 26 -28.17 -13.00 -30.88
C ASP A 26 -27.71 -13.89 -29.73
N ALA A 27 -27.14 -15.06 -30.04
CA ALA A 27 -26.55 -15.96 -29.05
C ALA A 27 -25.35 -15.33 -28.34
N LEU A 28 -24.43 -14.69 -29.08
CA LEU A 28 -23.29 -13.98 -28.48
C LEU A 28 -23.75 -12.87 -27.53
N SER A 29 -24.76 -12.08 -27.94
CA SER A 29 -25.30 -11.01 -27.11
C SER A 29 -25.94 -11.56 -25.83
N THR A 30 -26.74 -12.62 -25.95
CA THR A 30 -27.56 -13.15 -24.85
C THR A 30 -26.77 -14.04 -23.90
N GLU A 31 -25.86 -14.86 -24.41
CA GLU A 31 -25.14 -15.87 -23.64
C GLU A 31 -23.79 -15.36 -23.11
N VAL A 32 -23.21 -14.33 -23.74
CA VAL A 32 -21.89 -13.82 -23.36
C VAL A 32 -21.96 -12.35 -22.95
N VAL A 33 -22.43 -11.46 -23.82
CA VAL A 33 -22.32 -10.01 -23.59
C VAL A 33 -23.21 -9.55 -22.42
N ALA A 34 -24.49 -9.94 -22.41
CA ALA A 34 -25.42 -9.54 -21.36
C ALA A 34 -25.00 -10.04 -19.97
N PRO A 35 -24.67 -11.34 -19.76
CA PRO A 35 -24.18 -11.82 -18.48
C PRO A 35 -22.89 -11.14 -18.01
N MET A 36 -21.97 -10.82 -18.94
CA MET A 36 -20.75 -10.08 -18.60
C MET A 36 -21.04 -8.67 -18.11
N LEU A 37 -21.96 -7.95 -18.77
CA LEU A 37 -22.37 -6.61 -18.37
C LEU A 37 -23.09 -6.62 -17.02
N GLU A 38 -24.03 -7.54 -16.82
CA GLU A 38 -24.76 -7.71 -15.56
C GLU A 38 -23.81 -8.06 -14.41
N THR A 39 -22.84 -8.95 -14.64
CA THR A 39 -21.82 -9.30 -13.64
C THR A 39 -20.92 -8.10 -13.34
N SER A 40 -20.52 -7.34 -14.36
CA SER A 40 -19.73 -6.13 -14.20
C SER A 40 -20.47 -5.07 -13.37
N GLU A 41 -21.76 -4.87 -13.63
CA GLU A 41 -22.59 -3.94 -12.86
C GLU A 41 -22.81 -4.43 -11.43
N LEU A 42 -23.06 -5.74 -11.24
CA LEU A 42 -23.17 -6.35 -9.93
C LEU A 42 -21.90 -6.12 -9.10
N VAL A 43 -20.72 -6.42 -9.65
CA VAL A 43 -19.43 -6.22 -8.97
C VAL A 43 -19.19 -4.74 -8.67
N ALA A 44 -19.49 -3.84 -9.61
CA ALA A 44 -19.35 -2.40 -9.41
C ALA A 44 -20.32 -1.82 -8.37
N SER A 45 -21.48 -2.47 -8.18
CA SER A 45 -22.48 -2.06 -7.18
C SER A 45 -22.12 -2.49 -5.75
N MET A 46 -21.21 -3.46 -5.59
CA MET A 46 -20.79 -3.93 -4.27
C MET A 46 -19.82 -2.93 -3.63
N PRO A 47 -20.05 -2.51 -2.38
CA PRO A 47 -19.13 -1.62 -1.66
C PRO A 47 -17.79 -2.30 -1.36
N TYR A 48 -17.78 -3.64 -1.30
CA TYR A 48 -16.61 -4.45 -0.96
C TYR A 48 -16.48 -5.64 -1.91
N VAL A 49 -15.26 -5.89 -2.37
CA VAL A 49 -14.87 -7.12 -3.07
C VAL A 49 -13.74 -7.75 -2.26
N THR A 50 -13.96 -8.94 -1.73
CA THR A 50 -12.95 -9.66 -0.95
C THR A 50 -11.89 -10.26 -1.87
N ARG A 51 -10.61 -9.92 -1.63
CA ARG A 51 -9.48 -10.50 -2.35
C ARG A 51 -9.24 -11.91 -1.83
N PHE A 52 -9.51 -12.90 -2.66
CA PHE A 52 -9.27 -14.30 -2.32
C PHE A 52 -7.77 -14.63 -2.39
N TYR A 53 -7.18 -14.98 -1.24
CA TYR A 53 -5.90 -15.69 -1.16
C TYR A 53 -6.19 -17.07 -0.60
N THR A 54 -6.11 -18.07 -1.47
CA THR A 54 -6.21 -19.48 -1.09
C THR A 54 -4.86 -20.14 -1.34
N THR A 55 -4.40 -20.91 -0.37
CA THR A 55 -3.31 -21.87 -0.54
C THR A 55 -3.92 -23.26 -0.67
N LEU A 56 -4.69 -23.49 -1.74
CA LEU A 56 -5.24 -24.82 -2.00
C LEU A 56 -4.17 -25.70 -2.63
N SER A 57 -3.90 -26.87 -2.04
CA SER A 57 -3.01 -27.85 -2.65
C SER A 57 -3.73 -28.56 -3.82
N ALA A 58 -3.00 -29.00 -4.85
CA ALA A 58 -3.59 -29.60 -6.05
C ALA A 58 -4.58 -30.77 -5.81
N PRO A 59 -4.40 -31.66 -4.80
CA PRO A 59 -5.38 -32.70 -4.50
C PRO A 59 -6.67 -32.20 -3.82
N GLU A 60 -6.70 -30.96 -3.36
CA GLU A 60 -7.88 -30.36 -2.71
C GLU A 60 -8.76 -29.59 -3.71
N MET A 61 -8.32 -29.45 -4.96
CA MET A 61 -9.04 -28.75 -6.04
C MET A 61 -10.17 -29.57 -6.68
N ASP A 62 -10.84 -30.42 -5.90
CA ASP A 62 -11.97 -31.25 -6.35
C ASP A 62 -13.32 -30.57 -6.11
N LEU A 63 -13.34 -29.49 -5.31
CA LEU A 63 -14.53 -28.72 -4.98
C LEU A 63 -14.31 -27.26 -5.39
N ASP A 64 -15.20 -26.74 -6.23
CA ASP A 64 -15.18 -25.35 -6.64
C ASP A 64 -15.34 -24.43 -5.41
N PRO A 65 -14.50 -23.38 -5.27
CA PRO A 65 -14.65 -22.44 -4.18
C PRO A 65 -15.97 -21.68 -4.33
N LEU A 66 -16.78 -21.67 -3.28
CA LEU A 66 -17.96 -20.82 -3.17
C LEU A 66 -17.56 -19.47 -2.54
N PHE A 67 -17.94 -18.37 -3.16
CA PHE A 67 -17.83 -17.05 -2.58
C PHE A 67 -19.08 -16.76 -1.77
N ASP A 68 -18.91 -16.47 -0.48
CA ASP A 68 -19.99 -16.07 0.40
C ASP A 68 -19.56 -14.87 1.25
N PHE A 69 -20.54 -14.09 1.71
CA PHE A 69 -20.31 -12.89 2.49
C PHE A 69 -20.60 -13.16 3.96
N ASN A 70 -19.72 -12.67 4.84
CA ASN A 70 -19.95 -12.69 6.27
C ASN A 70 -20.24 -11.26 6.76
N PRO A 71 -21.52 -10.90 6.97
CA PRO A 71 -21.90 -9.56 7.39
C PRO A 71 -21.58 -9.26 8.86
N ASP A 72 -21.14 -10.26 9.64
CA ASP A 72 -20.81 -10.09 11.05
C ASP A 72 -19.36 -9.62 11.27
N LEU A 73 -18.53 -9.55 10.22
CA LEU A 73 -17.16 -9.07 10.30
C LEU A 73 -17.10 -7.54 10.23
N ASP A 74 -16.18 -6.97 10.99
CA ASP A 74 -15.90 -5.53 10.95
C ASP A 74 -15.23 -5.12 9.64
N ASP A 75 -15.43 -3.87 9.24
CA ASP A 75 -14.73 -3.28 8.10
C ASP A 75 -13.22 -3.17 8.40
N VAL A 76 -12.40 -3.68 7.48
CA VAL A 76 -10.94 -3.60 7.57
C VAL A 76 -10.42 -2.63 6.51
N SER A 77 -9.65 -1.63 6.94
CA SER A 77 -8.97 -0.70 6.04
C SER A 77 -7.94 -1.43 5.18
N ASN A 78 -7.91 -1.13 3.88
CA ASN A 78 -6.83 -1.54 2.98
C ASN A 78 -5.64 -0.56 3.00
N ALA A 79 -5.81 0.59 3.65
CA ALA A 79 -4.74 1.54 3.90
C ALA A 79 -4.10 1.23 5.25
N HIS A 80 -2.82 0.91 5.22
CA HIS A 80 -1.98 0.68 6.40
C HIS A 80 -0.87 1.72 6.42
N GLY A 81 -0.76 2.42 7.54
CA GLY A 81 0.28 3.41 7.83
C GLY A 81 1.37 2.86 8.74
N ALA A 82 2.49 3.59 8.78
CA ALA A 82 3.48 3.45 9.83
C ALA A 82 4.15 4.80 10.04
N GLU A 83 4.50 5.12 11.28
CA GLU A 83 5.18 6.37 11.63
C GLU A 83 6.67 6.11 11.85
N ARG A 84 7.54 6.78 11.09
CA ARG A 84 8.99 6.73 11.31
C ARG A 84 9.44 7.92 12.15
N VAL A 85 9.92 7.62 13.35
CA VAL A 85 10.48 8.60 14.28
C VAL A 85 12.01 8.53 14.27
N PHE A 86 12.65 9.63 13.90
CA PHE A 86 14.11 9.77 14.01
C PHE A 86 14.47 10.16 15.45
N GLU A 87 15.36 9.39 16.07
CA GLU A 87 15.84 9.62 17.43
C GLU A 87 16.99 10.64 17.36
N CYS A 88 16.60 11.89 17.27
CA CYS A 88 17.50 13.02 17.14
C CYS A 88 18.11 13.41 18.49
N ASP A 89 19.39 13.77 18.50
CA ASP A 89 20.08 14.41 19.63
C ASP A 89 20.85 15.65 19.12
N PRO A 90 21.06 16.71 19.93
CA PRO A 90 21.87 17.86 19.54
C PRO A 90 23.30 17.51 19.09
N SER A 91 23.77 16.30 19.38
CA SER A 91 25.09 15.82 19.02
C SER A 91 25.15 15.07 17.67
N ILE A 92 24.02 14.67 17.08
CA ILE A 92 24.00 13.93 15.79
C ILE A 92 23.05 14.52 14.78
N THR A 93 23.41 14.36 13.50
CA THR A 93 22.56 14.77 12.38
C THR A 93 21.49 13.72 12.07
N ILE A 94 20.47 14.10 11.30
CA ILE A 94 19.34 13.20 11.01
C ILE A 94 19.77 11.93 10.27
N ASN A 95 20.86 12.01 9.51
CA ASN A 95 21.43 10.87 8.78
C ASN A 95 22.20 9.92 9.72
N GLU A 96 22.67 10.44 10.85
CA GLU A 96 23.41 9.69 11.88
C GLU A 96 22.48 9.21 13.01
N ALA A 97 21.24 9.70 13.04
CA ALA A 97 20.24 9.30 14.00
C ALA A 97 19.68 7.91 13.67
N PRO A 98 19.64 6.98 14.65
CA PRO A 98 18.81 5.81 14.52
C PRO A 98 17.34 6.24 14.44
N SER A 99 16.49 5.36 13.93
CA SER A 99 15.06 5.63 13.86
C SER A 99 14.27 4.41 14.27
N ARG A 100 13.01 4.62 14.65
CA ARG A 100 12.05 3.55 14.88
C ARG A 100 10.82 3.77 14.03
N VAL A 101 10.26 2.69 13.51
CA VAL A 101 9.01 2.67 12.76
C VAL A 101 7.95 2.07 13.68
N GLU A 102 6.94 2.86 14.02
CA GLU A 102 5.78 2.47 14.83
C GLU A 102 4.66 2.04 13.89
N LEU A 103 4.19 0.80 14.05
CA LEU A 103 3.12 0.18 13.28
C LEU A 103 1.76 0.46 13.91
N GLU A 104 0.67 0.27 13.15
CA GLU A 104 -0.71 0.52 13.61
C GLU A 104 -1.12 -0.34 14.82
N ASP A 105 -0.55 -1.53 14.94
CA ASP A 105 -0.77 -2.46 16.05
C ASP A 105 0.09 -2.15 17.29
N GLY A 106 0.92 -1.09 17.23
CA GLY A 106 1.87 -0.71 18.27
C GLY A 106 3.22 -1.44 18.19
N GLY A 107 3.41 -2.31 17.20
CA GLY A 107 4.70 -2.93 16.91
C GLY A 107 5.76 -1.88 16.57
N VAL A 108 7.01 -2.14 16.94
CA VAL A 108 8.12 -1.22 16.68
C VAL A 108 9.24 -1.93 15.93
N VAL A 109 9.72 -1.32 14.85
CA VAL A 109 10.89 -1.79 14.10
C VAL A 109 11.97 -0.73 14.14
N ARG A 110 13.10 -1.02 14.78
CA ARG A 110 14.25 -0.11 14.85
C ARG A 110 15.08 -0.24 13.58
N LEU A 111 15.59 0.89 13.12
CA LEU A 111 16.44 1.00 11.94
C LEU A 111 17.74 1.72 12.31
N PRO A 112 18.91 1.22 11.86
CA PRO A 112 20.17 1.88 12.11
C PRO A 112 20.25 3.25 11.42
N PRO A 113 21.23 4.09 11.80
CA PRO A 113 21.50 5.35 11.12
C PRO A 113 21.58 5.20 9.60
N GLY A 114 20.93 6.11 8.87
CA GLY A 114 20.97 6.14 7.41
C GLY A 114 20.22 5.00 6.70
N ALA A 115 19.49 4.15 7.42
CA ALA A 115 18.73 3.05 6.82
C ALA A 115 17.65 3.57 5.84
N THR A 116 17.66 3.01 4.63
CA THR A 116 16.70 3.29 3.55
C THR A 116 15.85 2.08 3.18
N THR A 117 16.14 0.91 3.74
CA THR A 117 15.48 -0.36 3.45
C THR A 117 14.87 -0.96 4.72
N TRP A 118 13.83 -1.76 4.53
CA TRP A 118 13.29 -2.62 5.58
C TRP A 118 14.34 -3.67 5.98
N PRO A 119 14.41 -4.09 7.26
CA PRO A 119 15.50 -4.95 7.73
C PRO A 119 15.37 -6.41 7.27
N TRP A 120 14.17 -6.84 6.86
CA TRP A 120 13.94 -8.18 6.33
C TRP A 120 13.68 -8.14 4.82
N ASN A 121 14.29 -9.09 4.11
CA ASN A 121 13.89 -9.43 2.76
C ASN A 121 12.70 -10.39 2.82
N PRO A 122 11.54 -10.10 2.20
CA PRO A 122 10.38 -11.00 2.25
C PRO A 122 10.65 -12.42 1.73
N ASP A 123 11.65 -12.59 0.87
CA ASP A 123 12.07 -13.90 0.34
C ASP A 123 13.25 -14.52 1.12
N GLY A 124 13.70 -13.89 2.21
CA GLY A 124 14.81 -14.34 3.03
C GLY A 124 14.41 -15.35 4.10
N ASP A 125 15.31 -16.29 4.42
CA ASP A 125 15.09 -17.31 5.46
C ASP A 125 14.99 -16.71 6.89
N ASP A 126 15.43 -15.47 7.07
CA ASP A 126 15.42 -14.72 8.33
C ASP A 126 14.20 -13.80 8.49
N ALA A 127 13.31 -13.76 7.50
CA ALA A 127 12.09 -12.97 7.59
C ALA A 127 11.13 -13.54 8.64
N PRO A 128 10.50 -12.70 9.47
CA PRO A 128 9.41 -13.15 10.31
C PRO A 128 8.23 -13.64 9.44
N PRO A 129 7.33 -14.46 9.99
CA PRO A 129 6.10 -14.83 9.30
C PRO A 129 5.38 -13.58 8.76
N ALA A 130 4.93 -13.62 7.51
CA ALA A 130 4.31 -12.48 6.85
C ALA A 130 2.94 -12.10 7.43
N ASN A 131 2.31 -13.00 8.19
CA ASN A 131 0.98 -12.88 8.75
C ASN A 131 1.01 -13.14 10.26
N ALA A 132 0.45 -12.21 11.04
CA ALA A 132 0.28 -12.41 12.48
C ALA A 132 -0.77 -13.50 12.77
N ILE A 133 -1.90 -13.49 12.06
CA ILE A 133 -3.00 -14.44 12.26
C ILE A 133 -3.41 -15.04 10.91
N VAL A 134 -3.59 -16.37 10.87
CA VAL A 134 -4.35 -17.09 9.84
C VAL A 134 -5.68 -17.50 10.43
N ALA A 135 -6.77 -17.01 9.87
CA ALA A 135 -8.11 -17.38 10.31
C ALA A 135 -8.89 -18.07 9.18
N GLN A 136 -9.70 -19.06 9.56
CA GLN A 136 -10.72 -19.65 8.72
C GLN A 136 -12.04 -18.96 9.02
N LEU A 137 -12.60 -18.31 8.01
CA LEU A 137 -13.86 -17.60 8.10
C LEU A 137 -15.03 -18.49 7.65
N SER A 138 -16.21 -18.21 8.20
CA SER A 138 -17.48 -18.81 7.77
C SER A 138 -18.40 -17.72 7.22
N THR A 139 -19.63 -18.08 6.83
CA THR A 139 -20.66 -17.15 6.33
C THR A 139 -21.30 -16.29 7.44
N SER A 140 -20.95 -16.55 8.70
CA SER A 140 -21.35 -15.77 9.88
C SER A 140 -20.32 -15.90 11.01
N GLY A 141 -20.39 -14.98 11.98
CA GLY A 141 -19.56 -14.96 13.18
C GLY A 141 -18.08 -14.60 12.95
N PRO A 142 -17.26 -14.64 14.02
CA PRO A 142 -15.89 -14.11 14.01
C PRO A 142 -14.86 -15.01 13.30
N GLY A 143 -15.25 -16.21 12.85
CA GLY A 143 -14.32 -17.21 12.33
C GLY A 143 -13.49 -17.92 13.41
N MET A 144 -12.52 -18.73 12.98
CA MET A 144 -11.63 -19.51 13.85
C MET A 144 -10.18 -19.23 13.49
N VAL A 145 -9.34 -18.91 14.48
CA VAL A 145 -7.89 -18.81 14.29
C VAL A 145 -7.32 -20.20 14.05
N VAL A 146 -6.70 -20.40 12.90
CA VAL A 146 -6.00 -21.63 12.51
C VAL A 146 -4.55 -21.58 12.94
N THR A 147 -3.90 -20.44 12.75
CA THR A 147 -2.50 -20.21 13.12
C THR A 147 -2.33 -18.82 13.72
N ASP A 148 -1.60 -18.74 14.82
CA ASP A 148 -1.19 -17.49 15.46
C ASP A 148 0.34 -17.43 15.50
N ASN A 149 0.90 -16.49 14.75
CA ASN A 149 2.33 -16.21 14.63
C ASN A 149 2.75 -14.98 15.43
N SER A 150 1.85 -14.32 16.16
CA SER A 150 2.15 -13.04 16.83
C SER A 150 3.37 -13.15 17.75
N ALA A 151 3.47 -14.23 18.53
CA ALA A 151 4.63 -14.45 19.40
C ALA A 151 5.95 -14.62 18.63
N ALA A 152 5.93 -15.25 17.45
CA ALA A 152 7.12 -15.44 16.63
C ALA A 152 7.56 -14.13 15.98
N ILE A 153 6.60 -13.32 15.51
CA ILE A 153 6.84 -11.98 14.99
C ILE A 153 7.41 -11.09 16.09
N ASP A 154 6.76 -11.04 17.26
CA ASP A 154 7.23 -10.25 18.41
C ASP A 154 8.66 -10.61 18.81
N GLN A 155 8.98 -11.91 18.82
CA GLN A 155 10.33 -12.37 19.11
C GLN A 155 11.34 -11.90 18.06
N ALA A 156 11.01 -12.00 16.77
CA ALA A 156 11.87 -11.54 15.69
C ALA A 156 12.09 -10.02 15.75
N LEU A 157 11.02 -9.24 16.02
CA LEU A 157 11.10 -7.80 16.23
C LEU A 157 12.00 -7.46 17.41
N GLN A 158 11.84 -8.13 18.56
CA GLN A 158 12.66 -7.90 19.75
C GLN A 158 14.13 -8.23 19.51
N GLN A 159 14.42 -9.36 18.86
CA GLN A 159 15.78 -9.78 18.52
C GLN A 159 16.45 -8.76 17.60
N HIS A 160 15.77 -8.35 16.52
CA HIS A 160 16.28 -7.33 15.61
C HIS A 160 16.49 -5.99 16.31
N ASN A 161 15.49 -5.52 17.06
CA ASN A 161 15.55 -4.25 17.76
C ASN A 161 16.69 -4.18 18.78
N ALA A 162 17.03 -5.29 19.42
CA ALA A 162 18.18 -5.37 20.33
C ALA A 162 19.54 -5.21 19.63
N THR A 163 19.61 -5.42 18.32
CA THR A 163 20.85 -5.20 17.53
C THR A 163 21.04 -3.75 17.11
N VAL A 164 19.97 -2.95 17.11
CA VAL A 164 20.01 -1.57 16.65
C VAL A 164 20.25 -0.65 17.85
N PRO A 165 21.36 0.09 17.89
CA PRO A 165 21.66 0.97 19.02
C PRO A 165 20.63 2.09 19.14
N ASN A 166 20.42 2.56 20.36
CA ASN A 166 19.69 3.80 20.65
C ASN A 166 20.67 4.95 20.89
N VAL A 167 20.18 6.18 20.81
CA VAL A 167 21.00 7.39 21.00
C VAL A 167 21.79 7.38 22.31
N ASP A 168 21.20 6.86 23.39
CA ASP A 168 21.85 6.77 24.71
C ASP A 168 23.04 5.80 24.71
N SER A 169 22.99 4.76 23.89
CA SER A 169 24.00 3.71 23.79
C SER A 169 25.15 4.03 22.82
N MET A 170 25.00 5.04 21.97
CA MET A 170 25.93 5.30 20.86
C MET A 170 27.21 6.08 21.25
N ALA A 171 27.42 6.42 22.52
CA ALA A 171 28.63 7.09 23.03
C ALA A 171 29.12 8.28 22.17
N LEU A 172 28.19 9.18 21.80
CA LEU A 172 28.42 10.27 20.84
C LEU A 172 29.49 11.27 21.32
N THR A 173 30.48 11.57 20.46
CA THR A 173 31.57 12.53 20.74
C THR A 173 31.57 13.78 19.86
N THR A 174 30.71 13.83 18.85
CA THR A 174 30.67 14.93 17.85
C THR A 174 29.37 15.69 18.03
N ALA A 175 29.34 17.01 17.76
CA ALA A 175 28.15 17.83 17.91
C ALA A 175 27.60 18.29 16.55
N GLY A 176 26.45 17.78 16.13
CA GLY A 176 25.77 18.19 14.89
C GLY A 176 24.25 18.08 14.99
N GLY A 177 23.58 18.95 15.74
CA GLY A 177 22.17 18.77 16.07
C GLY A 177 21.18 18.70 14.90
N CYS A 178 20.21 17.81 15.02
CA CYS A 178 19.01 17.76 14.17
C CYS A 178 18.07 18.94 14.50
N SER A 179 18.21 20.05 13.81
CA SER A 179 17.19 21.11 13.85
C SER A 179 16.18 20.91 12.73
N VAL A 180 14.90 20.76 13.09
CA VAL A 180 13.79 20.92 12.15
C VAL A 180 13.59 22.42 11.98
N SER A 181 14.12 23.00 10.89
CA SER A 181 13.85 24.39 10.56
C SER A 181 12.45 24.49 9.97
N SER A 182 11.47 24.85 10.80
CA SER A 182 10.18 25.35 10.30
C SER A 182 10.47 26.64 9.51
N ALA A 183 10.48 26.57 8.18
CA ALA A 183 10.63 27.75 7.35
C ALA A 183 9.49 28.73 7.68
N PRO A 184 9.76 29.94 8.21
CA PRO A 184 8.70 30.91 8.43
C PRO A 184 8.28 31.44 7.07
N THR A 185 7.21 30.88 6.51
CA THR A 185 6.56 31.43 5.34
C THR A 185 5.96 32.79 5.70
N GLY A 186 6.61 33.85 5.22
CA GLY A 186 5.90 34.98 4.62
C GLY A 186 5.43 36.12 5.53
N LEU A 187 6.34 36.81 6.21
CA LEU A 187 6.08 38.21 6.64
C LEU A 187 7.22 39.19 6.34
N LEU A 188 8.49 38.75 6.30
CA LEU A 188 9.63 39.66 6.09
C LEU A 188 9.93 39.96 4.61
N THR A 189 9.51 39.11 3.67
CA THR A 189 9.70 39.35 2.23
C THR A 189 8.83 40.48 1.68
N TRP A 190 7.66 40.71 2.28
CA TRP A 190 6.75 41.80 1.88
C TRP A 190 7.23 43.19 2.34
N LEU A 191 7.88 43.29 3.50
CA LEU A 191 8.41 44.56 4.00
C LEU A 191 9.59 45.07 3.15
N GLY A 192 10.42 44.17 2.62
CA GLY A 192 11.52 44.53 1.74
C GLY A 192 11.08 45.11 0.40
N LEU A 193 10.02 44.55 -0.22
CA LEU A 193 9.48 45.06 -1.49
C LEU A 193 8.75 46.40 -1.32
N ALA A 194 8.07 46.62 -0.18
CA ALA A 194 7.41 47.89 0.11
C ALA A 194 8.40 49.06 0.26
N PHE A 195 9.57 48.83 0.87
CA PHE A 195 10.60 49.86 1.03
C PHE A 195 11.27 50.25 -0.30
N VAL A 196 11.55 49.28 -1.18
CA VAL A 196 12.09 49.56 -2.52
C VAL A 196 11.06 50.29 -3.39
N GLY A 197 9.78 49.93 -3.28
CA GLY A 197 8.68 50.64 -3.96
C GLY A 197 8.54 52.11 -3.52
N LEU A 198 8.63 52.39 -2.22
CA LEU A 198 8.56 53.76 -1.69
C LEU A 198 9.77 54.62 -2.09
N ILE A 199 10.98 54.05 -2.13
CA ILE A 199 12.18 54.77 -2.59
C ILE A 199 12.11 55.09 -4.09
N LEU A 200 11.55 54.20 -4.90
CA LEU A 200 11.35 54.45 -6.34
C LEU A 200 10.24 55.46 -6.62
N LEU A 201 9.17 55.51 -5.81
CA LEU A 201 8.14 56.55 -5.92
C LEU A 201 8.67 57.92 -5.51
N HIS A 202 9.51 58.00 -4.46
CA HIS A 202 10.09 59.27 -4.01
C HIS A 202 11.06 59.88 -5.03
N ARG A 203 11.73 59.04 -5.84
CA ARG A 203 12.62 59.52 -6.92
C ARG A 203 11.88 60.00 -8.18
N ARG A 204 10.59 59.70 -8.34
CA ARG A 204 9.78 60.20 -9.47
C ARG A 204 9.08 61.54 -9.19
N LEU A 205 9.03 61.99 -7.94
CA LEU A 205 8.52 63.31 -7.55
C LEU A 205 9.70 64.22 -7.19
N GLY A 206 10.45 64.66 -8.21
CA GLY A 206 11.35 65.80 -8.10
C GLY A 206 10.58 67.11 -7.86
N PRO A 207 11.25 68.18 -7.41
CA PRO A 207 10.64 69.29 -6.68
C PRO A 207 9.78 70.17 -7.59
N PHE A 208 8.59 70.52 -7.11
CA PHE A 208 7.81 71.64 -7.63
C PHE A 208 8.38 72.91 -6.99
N SER A 209 9.21 73.65 -7.73
CA SER A 209 9.59 75.03 -7.38
C SER A 209 8.94 75.99 -8.39
N GLY A 210 8.23 76.98 -7.86
CA GLY A 210 7.91 78.21 -8.60
C GLY A 210 9.13 79.09 -8.80
#